data_AF-B9KIF8-F1
#
_entry.id   AF-B9KIF8-F1
#
_cell.length_a   1.000
_cell.length_b   1.000
_cell.length_c   1.000
_cell.angle_alpha   90.00
_cell.angle_beta   90.00
_cell.angle_gamma   90.00
#
_symmetry.space_group_name_H-M   'P 1'
#
loop_
_entity.id
_entity.type
_entity.pdbx_description
1 polymer ?
#
loop_
_entity_poly.entity_id
_entity_poly.type
_entity_poly.pdbx_seq_one_letter_code
_entity_poly.pdbx_strand_id
1 'polypeptide(L)'
;MKNIAKTVAYTLVFASLLALCCAVVAIILVSLPIVAACVIACYFMYSLLMPAIRSAAAKIKESCFIPYRQLIVFGIDEDSPNGIKLRDIANSTCSEYQGIDLRGVLQHATHAESADEYFFPGDELVCFESSSPERLFYGYNDTLYPVRYLGFTYPDLFLHRVRSVLRREESRVIVMKTGFIVAGSRASEIISRGDSPSKGMRRLKMFVPAVESRDTKDMNPTRVALLSKSVVPYDSKSLFLRRYVALIVSSISKNGAIIPALLWDIYKNAEQLAYVTAHKGGVLSDPDTEFLARMVGFAQDAVRTPQFRCGQDERLAWDGCVSLLLGLSQSEGAMFDPVTKRGKLWLVSEFIRSDKFQSALTASALASVGHSLNSGITSKDDIMARMPYLCKQIPGLCEAAYAMAKIEVDGVYEQESLSNVVLYNARRANRELSVLPSVSRERALEDMNGAGAMERFESSVNRALSLLLTSVRDGTTDIDRTSIRDLARNVLSNSHSSDIIATLTICNIQRLGADITLLLGAASTDMMAGGMIAEYILEEARYDCKIASGAVLKLANRQECEIFFDAETRIYPGDVLCERARLTSGTLLQNPLVVAAGESRATEPVREAC
;
A
#
# COMPACT_ATOMS: atom_id res chain seq x y z
N MET A 1 49.38 -79.39 -56.94
CA MET A 1 48.51 -79.17 -55.76
C MET A 1 48.55 -77.75 -55.16
N LYS A 2 49.67 -77.01 -55.15
CA LYS A 2 49.75 -75.68 -54.50
C LYS A 2 48.94 -74.54 -55.17
N ASN A 3 48.67 -74.60 -56.47
CA ASN A 3 47.98 -73.51 -57.18
C ASN A 3 46.45 -73.57 -57.02
N ILE A 4 45.85 -74.76 -56.97
CA ILE A 4 44.39 -74.92 -56.84
C ILE A 4 43.91 -74.44 -55.46
N ALA A 5 44.64 -74.78 -54.40
CA ALA A 5 44.31 -74.34 -53.04
C ALA A 5 44.37 -72.81 -52.87
N LYS A 6 45.33 -72.15 -53.54
CA LYS A 6 45.42 -70.67 -53.54
C LYS A 6 44.22 -70.05 -54.25
N THR A 7 43.85 -70.55 -55.43
CA THR A 7 42.72 -70.00 -56.18
C THR A 7 41.42 -70.15 -55.40
N VAL A 8 41.18 -71.32 -54.79
CA VAL A 8 39.98 -71.56 -53.95
C VAL A 8 39.95 -70.61 -52.75
N ALA A 9 41.07 -70.44 -52.05
CA ALA A 9 41.17 -69.52 -50.92
C ALA A 9 40.90 -68.06 -51.34
N TYR A 10 41.46 -67.61 -52.46
CA TYR A 10 41.20 -66.25 -52.97
C TYR A 10 39.74 -66.05 -53.37
N THR A 11 39.10 -67.02 -54.04
CA THR A 11 37.67 -66.91 -54.37
C THR A 11 36.78 -66.89 -53.13
N LEU A 12 37.12 -67.66 -52.08
CA LEU A 12 36.33 -67.70 -50.84
C LEU A 12 36.48 -66.40 -50.04
N VAL A 13 37.68 -65.84 -49.97
CA VAL A 13 37.95 -64.53 -49.36
C VAL A 13 37.27 -63.41 -50.15
N PHE A 14 37.31 -63.45 -51.47
CA PHE A 14 36.66 -62.44 -52.31
C PHE A 14 35.12 -62.49 -52.20
N ALA A 15 34.53 -63.70 -52.18
CA ALA A 15 33.09 -63.87 -52.00
C ALA A 15 32.61 -63.41 -50.62
N SER A 16 33.38 -63.67 -49.56
CA SER A 16 33.05 -63.21 -48.21
C SER A 16 33.22 -61.70 -48.04
N LEU A 17 34.21 -61.09 -48.69
CA LEU A 17 34.36 -59.62 -48.75
C LEU A 17 33.19 -58.95 -49.49
N LEU A 18 32.73 -59.54 -50.59
CA LEU A 18 31.54 -59.08 -51.32
C LEU A 18 30.28 -59.17 -50.47
N ALA A 19 30.06 -60.30 -49.79
CA ALA A 19 28.93 -60.48 -48.89
C ALA A 19 28.94 -59.47 -47.72
N LEU A 20 30.13 -59.21 -47.14
CA LEU A 20 30.30 -58.22 -46.08
C LEU A 20 30.01 -56.79 -46.57
N CYS A 21 30.49 -56.43 -47.76
CA CYS A 21 30.19 -55.13 -48.38
C CYS A 21 28.69 -54.96 -48.64
N CYS A 22 28.00 -55.98 -49.17
CA CYS A 22 26.56 -55.93 -49.39
C CYS A 22 25.77 -55.77 -48.08
N ALA A 23 26.18 -56.45 -47.01
CA ALA A 23 25.54 -56.32 -45.71
C ALA A 23 25.73 -54.90 -45.12
N VAL A 24 26.93 -54.34 -45.20
CA VAL A 24 27.20 -52.97 -44.72
C VAL A 24 26.41 -51.93 -45.53
N VAL A 25 26.36 -52.07 -46.85
CA VAL A 25 25.58 -51.17 -47.72
C VAL A 25 24.09 -51.26 -47.39
N ALA A 26 23.55 -52.47 -47.17
CA ALA A 26 22.14 -52.65 -46.79
C ALA A 26 21.82 -52.03 -45.41
N ILE A 27 22.71 -52.19 -44.43
CA ILE A 27 22.56 -51.58 -43.09
C ILE A 27 22.56 -50.05 -43.20
N ILE A 28 23.46 -49.46 -44.00
CA ILE A 28 23.51 -48.02 -44.23
C ILE A 28 22.24 -47.53 -44.94
N LEU A 29 21.79 -48.23 -45.99
CA LEU A 29 20.58 -47.86 -46.75
C LEU A 29 19.29 -47.89 -45.91
N VAL A 30 19.21 -48.77 -44.92
CA VAL A 30 18.05 -48.86 -44.01
C VAL A 30 18.16 -47.87 -42.85
N SER A 31 19.36 -47.67 -42.30
CA SER A 31 19.55 -46.80 -41.14
C SER A 31 19.54 -45.31 -41.48
N LEU A 32 20.07 -44.90 -42.64
CA LEU A 32 20.11 -43.50 -43.08
C LEU A 32 18.72 -42.84 -43.17
N PRO A 33 17.68 -43.44 -43.79
CA PRO A 33 16.35 -42.84 -43.85
C PRO A 33 15.65 -42.80 -42.48
N ILE A 34 15.91 -43.76 -41.59
CA ILE A 34 15.38 -43.76 -40.22
C ILE A 34 16.00 -42.60 -39.43
N VAL A 35 17.32 -42.42 -39.52
CA VAL A 35 18.01 -41.31 -38.86
C VAL A 35 17.57 -39.97 -39.45
N ALA A 36 17.43 -39.86 -40.77
CA ALA A 36 16.94 -38.65 -41.42
C ALA A 36 15.50 -38.31 -40.99
N ALA A 37 14.60 -39.30 -40.94
CA ALA A 37 13.23 -39.12 -40.46
C ALA A 37 13.18 -38.70 -38.99
N CYS A 38 14.03 -39.27 -38.13
CA CYS A 38 14.16 -38.86 -36.74
C CYS A 38 14.69 -37.44 -36.59
N VAL A 39 15.71 -37.03 -37.37
CA VAL A 39 16.25 -35.67 -37.35
C VAL A 39 15.21 -34.66 -37.84
N ILE A 40 14.48 -34.97 -38.91
CA ILE A 40 13.41 -34.11 -39.43
C ILE A 40 12.27 -34.01 -38.41
N ALA A 41 11.85 -35.12 -37.79
CA ALA A 41 10.81 -35.10 -36.75
C ALA A 41 11.24 -34.30 -35.52
N CYS A 42 12.48 -34.44 -35.06
CA CYS A 42 13.04 -33.66 -33.97
C CYS A 42 13.13 -32.16 -34.32
N TYR A 43 13.55 -31.83 -35.55
CA TYR A 43 13.63 -30.45 -36.02
C TYR A 43 12.23 -29.83 -36.16
N PHE A 44 11.27 -30.58 -36.69
CA PHE A 44 9.89 -30.14 -36.84
C PHE A 44 9.23 -29.90 -35.48
N MET A 45 9.37 -30.84 -34.55
CA MET A 45 8.93 -30.70 -33.15
C MET A 45 9.58 -29.48 -32.49
N TYR A 46 10.90 -29.28 -32.64
CA TYR A 46 11.60 -28.11 -32.10
C TYR A 46 11.07 -26.80 -32.70
N SER A 47 10.84 -26.75 -34.01
CA SER A 47 10.35 -25.56 -34.71
C SER A 47 8.91 -25.18 -34.36
N LEU A 48 8.05 -26.15 -34.04
CA LEU A 48 6.65 -25.92 -33.66
C LEU A 48 6.48 -25.66 -32.16
N LEU A 49 7.20 -26.38 -31.31
CA LEU A 49 7.10 -26.22 -29.86
C LEU A 49 7.86 -24.98 -29.35
N MET A 50 9.00 -24.61 -29.91
CA MET A 50 9.76 -23.47 -29.37
C MET A 50 9.04 -22.12 -29.48
N PRO A 51 8.33 -21.77 -30.56
CA PRO A 51 7.53 -20.56 -30.61
C PRO A 51 6.38 -20.58 -29.60
N ALA A 52 5.70 -21.73 -29.43
CA ALA A 52 4.62 -21.87 -28.46
C ALA A 52 5.12 -21.82 -27.01
N ILE A 53 6.25 -22.46 -26.70
CA ILE A 53 6.92 -22.40 -25.40
C ILE A 53 7.45 -20.98 -25.14
N ARG A 54 8.03 -20.31 -26.15
CA ARG A 54 8.47 -18.91 -26.01
C ARG A 54 7.29 -17.96 -25.83
N SER A 55 6.18 -18.17 -26.53
CA SER A 55 4.95 -17.39 -26.38
C SER A 55 4.29 -17.63 -25.02
N ALA A 56 4.23 -18.88 -24.55
CA ALA A 56 3.74 -19.24 -23.23
C ALA A 56 4.67 -18.74 -22.13
N ALA A 57 5.99 -18.83 -22.29
CA ALA A 57 6.96 -18.26 -21.37
C ALA A 57 6.94 -16.73 -21.37
N ALA A 58 6.68 -16.08 -22.51
CA ALA A 58 6.48 -14.63 -22.58
C ALA A 58 5.18 -14.22 -21.87
N LYS A 59 4.06 -14.92 -22.12
CA LYS A 59 2.79 -14.71 -21.41
C LYS A 59 2.92 -14.99 -19.91
N ILE A 60 3.61 -16.05 -19.52
CA ILE A 60 3.88 -16.37 -18.11
C ILE A 60 4.83 -15.33 -17.52
N LYS A 61 5.80 -14.77 -18.25
CA LYS A 61 6.67 -13.67 -17.78
C LYS A 61 5.94 -12.32 -17.67
N GLU A 62 5.00 -12.03 -18.56
CA GLU A 62 4.06 -10.91 -18.44
C GLU A 62 3.10 -11.10 -17.26
N SER A 63 2.81 -12.35 -16.90
CA SER A 63 1.92 -12.73 -15.78
C SER A 63 2.65 -12.94 -14.44
N CYS A 64 3.94 -13.28 -14.45
CA CYS A 64 4.79 -13.51 -13.28
C CYS A 64 5.55 -12.21 -12.97
N PHE A 65 4.87 -11.36 -12.22
CA PHE A 65 5.36 -10.10 -11.69
C PHE A 65 6.49 -10.33 -10.69
N ILE A 66 7.74 -10.37 -11.15
CA ILE A 66 8.87 -10.54 -10.23
C ILE A 66 9.20 -9.18 -9.61
N PRO A 67 9.12 -9.03 -8.27
CA PRO A 67 9.41 -7.77 -7.61
C PRO A 67 10.85 -7.32 -7.86
N TYR A 68 11.05 -6.03 -8.08
CA TYR A 68 12.37 -5.46 -8.31
C TYR A 68 12.54 -4.08 -7.70
N ARG A 69 13.79 -3.67 -7.51
CA ARG A 69 14.10 -2.34 -6.97
C ARG A 69 13.90 -1.28 -8.06
N GLN A 70 12.99 -0.35 -7.83
CA GLN A 70 12.69 0.71 -8.79
C GLN A 70 13.88 1.66 -8.92
N LEU A 71 14.27 1.90 -10.17
CA LEU A 71 15.25 2.90 -10.57
C LEU A 71 14.59 3.83 -11.56
N ILE A 72 14.83 5.12 -11.40
CA ILE A 72 14.28 6.14 -12.29
C ILE A 72 15.44 6.83 -12.96
N VAL A 73 15.38 6.91 -14.28
CA VAL A 73 16.47 7.45 -15.07
C VAL A 73 15.97 8.48 -16.05
N PHE A 74 16.69 9.59 -16.08
CA PHE A 74 16.50 10.68 -17.00
C PHE A 74 17.74 10.78 -17.89
N GLY A 75 17.56 10.75 -19.21
CA GLY A 75 18.61 11.10 -20.17
C GLY A 75 18.79 12.60 -20.18
N ILE A 76 20.03 13.09 -20.09
CA ILE A 76 20.33 14.52 -20.20
C ILE A 76 20.57 14.82 -21.68
N ASP A 77 19.93 15.88 -22.15
CA ASP A 77 20.03 16.32 -23.54
C ASP A 77 21.47 16.58 -23.99
N GLU A 78 21.82 16.09 -25.17
CA GLU A 78 23.16 16.23 -25.74
C GLU A 78 23.55 17.67 -26.03
N ASP A 79 22.55 18.53 -26.27
CA ASP A 79 22.76 19.96 -26.49
C ASP A 79 23.22 20.70 -25.22
N SER A 80 22.92 20.15 -24.04
CA SER A 80 23.24 20.77 -22.74
C SER A 80 23.68 19.72 -21.71
N PRO A 81 24.78 18.99 -21.96
CA PRO A 81 25.20 17.86 -21.14
C PRO A 81 25.67 18.29 -19.74
N ASN A 82 26.10 19.54 -19.59
CA ASN A 82 26.52 20.12 -18.31
C ASN A 82 25.38 20.86 -17.58
N GLY A 83 24.18 20.86 -18.16
CA GLY A 83 23.05 21.65 -17.67
C GLY A 83 23.27 23.15 -17.78
N ILE A 84 22.27 23.91 -17.32
CA ILE A 84 22.19 25.36 -17.38
C ILE A 84 22.27 25.90 -15.95
N LYS A 85 23.21 26.80 -15.66
CA LYS A 85 23.36 27.34 -14.31
C LYS A 85 22.22 28.30 -13.97
N LEU A 86 21.69 28.20 -12.75
CA LEU A 86 20.61 29.07 -12.29
C LEU A 86 20.99 30.55 -12.30
N ARG A 87 22.24 30.88 -11.98
CA ARG A 87 22.78 32.24 -12.10
C ARG A 87 22.73 32.79 -13.53
N ASP A 88 22.93 31.92 -14.53
CA ASP A 88 22.94 32.33 -15.95
C ASP A 88 21.51 32.63 -16.42
N ILE A 89 20.52 31.92 -15.87
CA ILE A 89 19.09 32.21 -16.06
C ILE A 89 18.74 33.54 -15.38
N ALA A 90 19.17 33.75 -14.14
CA ALA A 90 18.88 34.96 -13.36
C ALA A 90 19.47 36.22 -14.01
N ASN A 91 20.70 36.15 -14.49
CA ASN A 91 21.39 37.24 -15.18
C ASN A 91 20.98 37.39 -16.65
N SER A 92 19.99 36.61 -17.11
CA SER A 92 19.48 36.58 -18.50
C SER A 92 20.52 36.20 -19.56
N THR A 93 21.70 35.70 -19.16
CA THR A 93 22.74 35.16 -20.06
C THR A 93 22.26 33.92 -20.81
N CYS A 94 21.45 33.08 -20.15
CA CYS A 94 20.81 31.91 -20.74
C CYS A 94 19.38 31.78 -20.19
N SER A 95 18.47 32.64 -20.68
CA SER A 95 17.08 32.71 -20.21
C SER A 95 16.12 31.77 -20.95
N GLU A 96 16.57 31.13 -22.04
CA GLU A 96 15.75 30.28 -22.89
C GLU A 96 16.52 29.02 -23.31
N TYR A 97 15.82 27.90 -23.42
CA TYR A 97 16.35 26.66 -24.00
C TYR A 97 15.35 26.06 -25.00
N GLN A 98 15.73 25.97 -26.27
CA GLN A 98 14.90 25.45 -27.36
C GLN A 98 13.46 26.03 -27.38
N GLY A 99 13.29 27.35 -27.28
CA GLY A 99 11.96 27.98 -27.28
C GLY A 99 11.30 28.11 -25.90
N ILE A 100 11.91 27.56 -24.84
CA ILE A 100 11.31 27.50 -23.49
C ILE A 100 11.95 28.53 -22.57
N ASP A 101 11.14 29.46 -22.03
CA ASP A 101 11.57 30.43 -21.02
C ASP A 101 11.86 29.73 -19.67
N LEU A 102 13.10 29.81 -19.21
CA LEU A 102 13.59 29.14 -18.01
C LEU A 102 13.43 29.98 -16.74
N ARG A 103 13.10 31.27 -16.85
CA ARG A 103 13.04 32.18 -15.68
C ARG A 103 11.99 31.77 -14.66
N GLY A 104 10.94 31.06 -15.10
CA GLY A 104 9.94 30.46 -14.21
C GLY A 104 10.54 29.50 -13.19
N VAL A 105 11.67 28.86 -13.47
CA VAL A 105 12.34 27.91 -12.57
C VAL A 105 12.90 28.59 -11.31
N LEU A 106 13.32 29.86 -11.41
CA LEU A 106 13.97 30.58 -10.30
C LEU A 106 13.04 30.78 -9.10
N GLN A 107 11.72 30.75 -9.30
CA GLN A 107 10.75 30.82 -8.18
C GLN A 107 10.77 29.57 -7.28
N HIS A 108 11.39 28.48 -7.76
CA HIS A 108 11.53 27.22 -7.05
C HIS A 108 12.96 26.99 -6.52
N ALA A 109 13.85 27.98 -6.68
CA ALA A 109 15.21 27.96 -6.17
C ALA A 109 15.33 28.89 -4.96
N THR A 110 16.22 28.53 -4.03
CA THR A 110 16.62 29.38 -2.91
C THR A 110 17.72 30.32 -3.37
N HIS A 111 17.65 31.59 -2.97
CA HIS A 111 18.70 32.59 -3.23
C HIS A 111 19.56 32.76 -1.97
N ALA A 112 20.86 32.48 -2.09
CA ALA A 112 21.85 32.82 -1.08
C ALA A 112 22.35 34.25 -1.31
N GLU A 113 21.79 35.21 -0.58
CA GLU A 113 22.16 36.64 -0.69
C GLU A 113 23.66 36.89 -0.48
N SER A 114 24.34 36.09 0.34
CA SER A 114 25.76 36.26 0.65
C SER A 114 26.72 35.89 -0.49
N ALA A 115 26.30 35.01 -1.40
CA ALA A 115 27.09 34.53 -2.54
C ALA A 115 26.53 34.99 -3.88
N ASP A 116 25.35 35.61 -3.89
CA ASP A 116 24.54 35.88 -5.09
C ASP A 116 24.32 34.63 -5.95
N GLU A 117 24.05 33.51 -5.27
CA GLU A 117 23.88 32.19 -5.91
C GLU A 117 22.46 31.66 -5.71
N TYR A 118 21.90 31.13 -6.80
CA TYR A 118 20.65 30.38 -6.78
C TYR A 118 20.95 28.89 -6.73
N PHE A 119 20.25 28.17 -5.86
CA PHE A 119 20.36 26.72 -5.76
C PHE A 119 18.99 26.10 -5.49
N PHE A 120 18.74 24.94 -6.09
CA PHE A 120 17.67 24.07 -5.65
C PHE A 120 18.01 23.53 -4.26
N PRO A 121 17.05 23.51 -3.32
CA PRO A 121 17.27 22.93 -2.00
C PRO A 121 17.77 21.49 -2.16
N GLY A 122 18.92 21.19 -1.55
CA GLY A 122 19.71 19.96 -1.78
C GLY A 122 19.03 18.65 -1.38
N ASP A 123 17.81 18.72 -0.86
CA ASP A 123 17.06 17.61 -0.30
C ASP A 123 15.66 17.47 -0.94
N GLU A 124 15.42 18.00 -2.14
CA GLU A 124 14.15 17.76 -2.82
C GLU A 124 14.37 17.26 -4.25
N LEU A 125 13.53 16.30 -4.69
CA LEU A 125 13.47 15.93 -6.10
C LEU A 125 12.79 17.07 -6.86
N VAL A 126 13.57 17.77 -7.70
CA VAL A 126 13.07 18.97 -8.39
C VAL A 126 12.97 18.70 -9.88
N CYS A 127 11.96 17.94 -10.28
CA CYS A 127 11.62 17.83 -11.70
C CYS A 127 10.61 18.91 -12.06
N PHE A 128 10.75 19.47 -13.25
CA PHE A 128 9.88 20.51 -13.79
C PHE A 128 9.36 20.09 -15.16
N GLU A 129 8.17 20.56 -15.48
CA GLU A 129 7.52 20.42 -16.78
C GLU A 129 7.24 21.82 -17.33
N SER A 130 7.59 22.01 -18.59
CA SER A 130 7.27 23.23 -19.33
C SER A 130 5.84 23.18 -19.87
N SER A 131 5.17 24.34 -19.86
CA SER A 131 3.75 24.44 -20.21
C SER A 131 3.48 24.27 -21.71
N SER A 132 4.48 24.55 -22.56
CA SER A 132 4.43 24.33 -24.01
C SER A 132 5.79 24.70 -24.63
N PRO A 133 6.45 23.82 -25.41
CA PRO A 133 6.16 22.38 -25.57
C PRO A 133 6.40 21.59 -24.28
N GLU A 134 5.74 20.45 -24.10
CA GLU A 134 5.95 19.56 -22.93
C GLU A 134 7.38 19.00 -22.92
N ARG A 135 8.27 19.67 -22.18
CA ARG A 135 9.64 19.21 -21.90
C ARG A 135 9.90 19.14 -20.42
N LEU A 136 10.64 18.11 -20.02
CA LEU A 136 11.08 17.92 -18.65
C LEU A 136 12.43 18.57 -18.39
N PHE A 137 12.56 19.13 -17.20
CA PHE A 137 13.82 19.61 -16.66
C PHE A 137 14.04 18.99 -15.28
N TYR A 138 15.29 18.75 -14.92
CA TYR A 138 15.67 18.25 -13.60
C TYR A 138 16.61 19.25 -12.94
N GLY A 139 16.20 19.82 -11.83
CA GLY A 139 17.01 20.70 -10.99
C GLY A 139 17.87 19.90 -10.02
N TYR A 140 19.16 20.19 -9.99
CA TYR A 140 20.11 19.62 -9.03
C TYR A 140 21.16 20.65 -8.65
N ASN A 141 21.25 20.98 -7.36
CA ASN A 141 22.09 22.06 -6.82
C ASN A 141 21.84 23.39 -7.57
N ASP A 142 22.89 23.99 -8.13
CA ASP A 142 22.84 25.27 -8.87
C ASP A 142 22.53 25.11 -10.37
N THR A 143 22.13 23.91 -10.80
CA THR A 143 22.07 23.55 -12.23
C THR A 143 20.73 22.93 -12.62
N LEU A 144 20.18 23.38 -13.75
CA LEU A 144 18.99 22.85 -14.39
C LEU A 144 19.37 22.01 -15.62
N TYR A 145 18.98 20.74 -15.64
CA TYR A 145 19.28 19.82 -16.74
C TYR A 145 18.03 19.63 -17.60
N PRO A 146 18.06 19.92 -18.91
CA PRO A 146 17.02 19.46 -19.83
C PRO A 146 17.10 17.94 -19.93
N VAL A 147 15.97 17.26 -19.73
CA VAL A 147 15.97 15.80 -19.61
C VAL A 147 14.81 15.14 -20.35
N ARG A 148 15.00 13.86 -20.69
CA ARG A 148 13.93 12.96 -21.12
C ARG A 148 13.81 11.79 -20.14
N TYR A 149 12.60 11.48 -19.72
CA TYR A 149 12.36 10.28 -18.92
C TYR A 149 12.60 9.01 -19.75
N LEU A 150 13.52 8.16 -19.29
CA LEU A 150 13.83 6.88 -19.91
C LEU A 150 13.01 5.79 -19.21
N GLY A 151 11.77 5.61 -19.64
CA GLY A 151 10.90 4.53 -19.13
C GLY A 151 11.49 3.16 -19.46
N PHE A 152 11.93 2.42 -18.45
CA PHE A 152 12.46 1.06 -18.64
C PHE A 152 11.36 0.01 -18.51
N THR A 153 11.09 -0.71 -19.58
CA THR A 153 10.32 -1.96 -19.54
C THR A 153 11.27 -3.15 -19.31
N TYR A 154 10.76 -4.21 -18.67
CA TYR A 154 11.54 -5.16 -17.89
C TYR A 154 12.10 -6.44 -18.58
N PRO A 155 12.32 -6.60 -19.91
CA PRO A 155 12.81 -7.89 -20.38
C PRO A 155 14.32 -8.14 -20.29
N ASP A 156 15.18 -7.15 -20.01
CA ASP A 156 16.65 -7.35 -20.16
C ASP A 156 17.44 -7.69 -18.87
N LEU A 157 16.79 -7.77 -17.70
CA LEU A 157 17.49 -7.75 -16.40
C LEU A 157 17.54 -9.08 -15.65
N PHE A 158 16.97 -10.16 -16.18
CA PHE A 158 17.23 -11.51 -15.65
C PHE A 158 18.55 -12.05 -16.19
N LEU A 159 19.65 -11.44 -15.79
CA LEU A 159 20.98 -12.06 -15.68
C LEU A 159 21.93 -11.05 -15.04
N HIS A 160 22.77 -11.55 -14.13
CA HIS A 160 23.86 -10.83 -13.51
C HIS A 160 24.67 -10.00 -14.53
N ARG A 161 24.39 -8.69 -14.58
CA ARG A 161 25.23 -7.56 -15.02
C ARG A 161 24.28 -6.46 -15.53
N VAL A 162 24.20 -5.35 -14.80
CA VAL A 162 23.59 -4.08 -15.25
C VAL A 162 24.48 -3.49 -16.36
N ARG A 163 24.77 -4.23 -17.45
CA ARG A 163 25.79 -3.87 -18.45
C ARG A 163 25.28 -3.24 -19.73
N SER A 164 23.98 -3.11 -20.00
CA SER A 164 23.60 -2.68 -21.36
C SER A 164 22.25 -1.98 -21.55
N VAL A 165 21.69 -1.27 -20.56
CA VAL A 165 20.36 -0.62 -20.76
C VAL A 165 20.39 0.90 -20.64
N LEU A 166 21.54 1.54 -20.43
CA LEU A 166 21.67 2.94 -20.85
C LEU A 166 21.84 2.89 -22.37
N ARG A 167 20.86 3.41 -23.12
CA ARG A 167 20.99 3.50 -24.58
C ARG A 167 22.31 4.22 -24.86
N ARG A 168 23.13 3.65 -25.74
CA ARG A 168 24.39 4.27 -26.22
C ARG A 168 24.22 5.66 -26.86
N GLU A 169 22.98 6.14 -26.96
CA GLU A 169 22.57 7.41 -27.56
C GLU A 169 22.61 8.58 -26.56
N GLU A 170 22.68 8.37 -25.24
CA GLU A 170 22.64 9.48 -24.26
C GLU A 170 24.02 9.63 -23.61
N SER A 171 24.64 10.81 -23.74
CA SER A 171 26.01 11.06 -23.23
C SER A 171 26.10 11.12 -21.69
N ARG A 172 25.03 11.54 -21.01
CA ARG A 172 24.93 11.61 -19.54
C ARG A 172 23.51 11.31 -19.07
N VAL A 173 23.39 10.71 -17.90
CA VAL A 173 22.10 10.33 -17.30
C VAL A 173 22.02 10.70 -15.83
N ILE A 174 20.82 11.04 -15.37
CA ILE A 174 20.49 11.22 -13.96
C ILE A 174 19.78 9.96 -13.50
N VAL A 175 20.35 9.26 -12.52
CA VAL A 175 19.78 8.04 -11.95
C VAL A 175 19.34 8.33 -10.53
N MET A 176 18.06 8.12 -10.27
CA MET A 176 17.42 8.21 -8.97
C MET A 176 17.10 6.81 -8.44
N LYS A 177 17.66 6.46 -7.29
CA LYS A 177 17.45 5.19 -6.60
C LYS A 177 16.40 5.38 -5.51
N THR A 178 15.16 4.98 -5.77
CA THR A 178 14.03 5.26 -4.86
C THR A 178 14.00 4.37 -3.61
N GLY A 179 14.73 3.26 -3.60
CA GLY A 179 14.66 2.30 -2.51
C GLY A 179 13.42 1.39 -2.53
N PHE A 180 12.38 1.74 -3.26
CA PHE A 180 11.13 0.98 -3.38
C PHE A 180 11.32 -0.33 -4.15
N ILE A 181 10.59 -1.36 -3.73
CA ILE A 181 10.39 -2.57 -4.51
C ILE A 181 9.04 -2.47 -5.18
N VAL A 182 8.97 -2.79 -6.47
CA VAL A 182 7.77 -2.66 -7.29
C VAL A 182 7.51 -3.95 -8.05
N ALA A 183 6.22 -4.24 -8.31
CA ALA A 183 5.81 -5.33 -9.19
C ALA A 183 4.46 -4.99 -9.86
N GLY A 184 4.20 -5.57 -11.03
CA GLY A 184 2.98 -5.28 -11.80
C GLY A 184 3.27 -4.66 -13.16
N SER A 185 2.24 -4.63 -14.02
CA SER A 185 2.33 -4.07 -15.38
C SER A 185 2.67 -2.57 -15.40
N ARG A 186 2.26 -1.84 -14.35
CA ARG A 186 2.51 -0.40 -14.20
C ARG A 186 3.73 -0.06 -13.34
N ALA A 187 4.48 -1.06 -12.87
CA ALA A 187 5.58 -0.86 -11.92
C ALA A 187 6.71 0.05 -12.45
N SER A 188 6.88 0.10 -13.77
CA SER A 188 7.86 0.96 -14.43
C SER A 188 7.35 2.37 -14.71
N GLU A 189 6.05 2.62 -14.57
CA GLU A 189 5.48 3.95 -14.81
C GLU A 189 5.82 4.89 -13.65
N ILE A 190 6.11 6.15 -14.00
CA ILE A 190 6.11 7.25 -13.05
C ILE A 190 4.90 8.09 -13.36
N ILE A 191 4.06 8.31 -12.36
CA ILE A 191 2.98 9.29 -12.47
C ILE A 191 3.59 10.63 -12.05
N SER A 192 3.75 11.54 -13.00
CA SER A 192 4.08 12.93 -12.72
C SER A 192 2.80 13.73 -12.47
N ARG A 193 2.75 14.47 -11.37
CA ARG A 193 1.68 15.44 -11.08
C ARG A 193 2.31 16.71 -10.57
N GLY A 194 1.88 17.85 -11.08
CA GLY A 194 2.34 19.14 -10.59
C GLY A 194 1.19 20.07 -10.24
N ASP A 195 1.53 21.24 -9.70
CA ASP A 195 0.55 22.28 -9.43
C ASP A 195 0.19 23.01 -10.73
N SER A 196 -0.72 23.99 -10.70
CA SER A 196 -0.98 24.81 -11.89
C SER A 196 0.33 25.53 -12.30
N PRO A 197 0.67 25.60 -13.60
CA PRO A 197 1.92 26.22 -14.02
C PRO A 197 1.98 27.68 -13.58
N SER A 198 2.99 28.05 -12.80
CA SER A 198 3.30 29.44 -12.47
C SER A 198 4.44 29.91 -13.36
N LYS A 199 4.20 30.95 -14.17
CA LYS A 199 5.20 31.51 -15.10
C LYS A 199 5.78 30.50 -16.10
N GLY A 200 4.93 29.64 -16.65
CA GLY A 200 5.30 28.72 -17.74
C GLY A 200 6.00 27.43 -17.31
N MET A 201 6.46 27.31 -16.06
CA MET A 201 7.01 26.08 -15.50
C MET A 201 6.14 25.52 -14.38
N ARG A 202 6.04 24.20 -14.35
CA ARG A 202 5.31 23.42 -13.36
C ARG A 202 6.28 22.51 -12.64
N ARG A 203 6.36 22.61 -11.31
CA ARG A 203 7.09 21.64 -10.50
C ARG A 203 6.32 20.32 -10.47
N LEU A 204 7.00 19.22 -10.77
CA LEU A 204 6.45 17.87 -10.80
C LEU A 204 6.83 17.09 -9.53
N LYS A 205 5.85 16.36 -9.01
CA LYS A 205 5.98 15.33 -8.00
C LYS A 205 5.83 13.98 -8.68
N MET A 206 6.66 13.03 -8.28
CA MET A 206 6.73 11.71 -8.89
C MET A 206 6.13 10.66 -7.96
N PHE A 207 5.33 9.76 -8.53
CA PHE A 207 4.74 8.65 -7.80
C PHE A 207 5.06 7.33 -8.49
N VAL A 208 5.30 6.31 -7.67
CA VAL A 208 5.42 4.93 -8.10
C VAL A 208 4.09 4.22 -7.83
N PRO A 209 3.41 3.68 -8.86
CA PRO A 209 2.01 3.24 -8.74
C PRO A 209 1.81 1.86 -8.12
N ALA A 210 2.86 1.07 -7.92
CA ALA A 210 2.74 -0.31 -7.46
C ALA A 210 3.92 -0.74 -6.56
N VAL A 211 4.07 -0.07 -5.42
CA VAL A 211 5.09 -0.41 -4.41
C VAL A 211 4.67 -1.63 -3.60
N GLU A 212 5.54 -2.64 -3.59
CA GLU A 212 5.45 -3.86 -2.81
C GLU A 212 5.91 -3.58 -1.38
N SER A 213 4.95 -3.18 -0.53
CA SER A 213 5.20 -2.72 0.84
C SER A 213 5.88 -3.79 1.70
N ARG A 214 5.55 -5.06 1.50
CA ARG A 214 6.12 -6.18 2.28
C ARG A 214 7.60 -6.41 1.99
N ASP A 215 8.01 -6.24 0.74
CA ASP A 215 9.38 -6.50 0.30
C ASP A 215 10.26 -5.24 0.41
N THR A 216 9.63 -4.06 0.45
CA THR A 216 10.33 -2.78 0.60
C THR A 216 10.84 -2.61 2.03
N LYS A 217 12.16 -2.47 2.19
CA LYS A 217 12.82 -2.26 3.48
C LYS A 217 12.32 -0.96 4.14
N ASP A 218 12.13 -1.00 5.46
CA ASP A 218 11.68 0.13 6.29
C ASP A 218 10.28 0.67 5.92
N MET A 219 9.52 -0.03 5.07
CA MET A 219 8.14 0.30 4.73
C MET A 219 7.18 -0.22 5.80
N ASN A 220 6.91 0.62 6.80
CA ASN A 220 5.89 0.39 7.82
C ASN A 220 4.57 1.12 7.46
N PRO A 221 3.47 0.89 8.18
CA PRO A 221 2.20 1.52 7.88
C PRO A 221 2.21 3.06 7.95
N THR A 222 2.94 3.63 8.90
CA THR A 222 3.13 5.10 9.00
C THR A 222 3.81 5.64 7.74
N ARG A 223 4.85 4.96 7.25
CA ARG A 223 5.56 5.35 6.04
C ARG A 223 4.63 5.31 4.83
N VAL A 224 3.88 4.23 4.64
CA VAL A 224 2.88 4.13 3.55
C VAL A 224 1.89 5.28 3.61
N ALA A 225 1.40 5.62 4.81
CA ALA A 225 0.48 6.72 5.02
C ALA A 225 1.08 8.07 4.59
N LEU A 226 2.29 8.38 5.02
CA LEU A 226 2.96 9.65 4.74
C LEU A 226 3.32 9.81 3.25
N LEU A 227 3.62 8.70 2.57
CA LEU A 227 3.95 8.66 1.14
C LEU A 227 2.71 8.62 0.22
N SER A 228 1.54 8.25 0.75
CA SER A 228 0.31 8.14 -0.03
C SER A 228 -0.42 9.47 -0.11
N LYS A 229 -0.61 10.00 -1.32
CA LYS A 229 -1.41 11.22 -1.55
C LYS A 229 -2.87 11.09 -1.10
N SER A 230 -3.40 9.87 -1.09
CA SER A 230 -4.78 9.60 -0.66
C SER A 230 -4.93 9.75 0.84
N VAL A 231 -3.83 9.59 1.59
CA VAL A 231 -3.80 9.65 3.05
C VAL A 231 -3.31 11.00 3.53
N VAL A 232 -2.19 11.46 2.98
CA VAL A 232 -1.60 12.78 3.20
C VAL A 232 -1.59 13.56 1.88
N PRO A 233 -2.72 14.22 1.57
CA PRO A 233 -2.80 15.13 0.42
C PRO A 233 -1.92 16.37 0.65
N TYR A 234 -1.77 17.23 -0.36
CA TYR A 234 -0.92 18.42 -0.25
C TYR A 234 -1.67 19.63 0.30
N ASP A 235 -2.86 19.89 -0.24
CA ASP A 235 -3.59 21.14 0.00
C ASP A 235 -4.89 20.92 0.78
N SER A 236 -5.02 19.78 1.45
CA SER A 236 -6.20 19.46 2.23
C SER A 236 -5.86 18.76 3.54
N LYS A 237 -6.76 18.92 4.51
CA LYS A 237 -6.59 18.40 5.87
C LYS A 237 -6.53 16.88 5.86
N SER A 238 -5.45 16.31 6.38
CA SER A 238 -5.31 14.86 6.55
C SER A 238 -5.96 14.40 7.86
N LEU A 239 -7.02 13.59 7.76
CA LEU A 239 -7.65 12.98 8.93
C LEU A 239 -6.70 12.01 9.67
N PHE A 240 -5.84 11.29 8.94
CA PHE A 240 -4.85 10.40 9.53
C PHE A 240 -3.86 11.15 10.43
N LEU A 241 -3.16 12.15 9.90
CA LEU A 241 -2.21 12.96 10.67
C LEU A 241 -2.83 13.65 11.88
N ARG A 242 -4.05 14.18 11.77
CA ARG A 242 -4.76 14.75 12.93
C ARG A 242 -4.94 13.73 14.05
N ARG A 243 -5.33 12.51 13.70
CA ARG A 243 -5.53 11.43 14.67
C ARG A 243 -4.23 10.83 15.16
N TYR A 244 -3.17 10.88 14.35
CA TYR A 244 -1.81 10.55 14.76
C TYR A 244 -1.28 11.56 15.79
N VAL A 245 -1.52 12.86 15.59
CA VAL A 245 -1.24 13.91 16.60
C VAL A 245 -2.06 13.67 17.87
N ALA A 246 -3.37 13.41 17.73
CA ALA A 246 -4.22 13.07 18.88
C ALA A 246 -3.69 11.85 19.65
N LEU A 247 -3.18 10.83 18.95
CA LEU A 247 -2.56 9.65 19.55
C LEU A 247 -1.32 10.01 20.39
N ILE A 248 -0.47 10.91 19.90
CA ILE A 248 0.69 11.41 20.65
C ILE A 248 0.23 12.17 21.90
N VAL A 249 -0.72 13.10 21.75
CA VAL A 249 -1.26 13.90 22.85
C VAL A 249 -1.90 13.01 23.92
N SER A 250 -2.73 12.04 23.51
CA SER A 250 -3.35 11.08 24.42
C SER A 250 -2.32 10.19 25.12
N SER A 251 -1.22 9.82 24.45
CA SER A 251 -0.16 9.07 25.11
C SER A 251 0.46 9.88 26.25
N ILE A 252 0.80 11.15 25.98
CA ILE A 252 1.40 12.04 26.98
C ILE A 252 0.42 12.28 28.13
N SER A 253 -0.84 12.60 27.81
CA SER A 253 -1.86 12.89 28.84
C SER A 253 -2.15 11.68 29.73
N LYS A 254 -2.13 10.46 29.21
CA LYS A 254 -2.46 9.25 29.98
C LYS A 254 -1.27 8.63 30.69
N ASN A 255 -0.09 8.69 30.09
CA ASN A 255 1.10 7.98 30.56
C ASN A 255 2.16 8.92 31.17
N GLY A 256 1.97 10.24 31.07
CA GLY A 256 2.99 11.25 31.39
C GLY A 256 4.14 11.32 30.37
N ALA A 257 4.15 10.44 29.36
CA ALA A 257 5.18 10.33 28.34
C ALA A 257 4.65 9.68 27.05
N ILE A 258 5.41 9.79 25.96
CA ILE A 258 5.16 8.98 24.76
C ILE A 258 5.58 7.54 25.05
N ILE A 259 4.72 6.58 24.74
CA ILE A 259 5.08 5.16 24.85
C ILE A 259 6.25 4.79 23.90
N PRO A 260 7.14 3.87 24.28
CA PRO A 260 8.35 3.58 23.52
C PRO A 260 8.11 3.19 22.06
N ALA A 261 7.06 2.41 21.78
CA ALA A 261 6.74 1.98 20.42
C ALA A 261 6.33 3.14 19.50
N LEU A 262 5.50 4.08 19.99
CA LEU A 262 5.13 5.30 19.26
C LEU A 262 6.34 6.21 19.05
N LEU A 263 7.19 6.35 20.07
CA LEU A 263 8.41 7.14 19.96
C LEU A 263 9.36 6.57 18.89
N TRP A 264 9.50 5.24 18.83
CA TRP A 264 10.27 4.55 17.80
C TRP A 264 9.69 4.76 16.40
N ASP A 265 8.37 4.73 16.26
CA ASP A 265 7.67 4.96 15.00
C ASP A 265 7.88 6.41 14.49
N ILE A 266 7.76 7.42 15.36
CA ILE A 266 8.09 8.81 15.04
C ILE A 266 9.55 8.92 14.57
N TYR A 267 10.48 8.32 15.32
CA TYR A 267 11.90 8.33 14.97
C TYR A 267 12.16 7.68 13.61
N LYS A 268 11.56 6.53 13.34
CA LYS A 268 11.72 5.78 12.09
C LYS A 268 11.18 6.51 10.86
N ASN A 269 10.20 7.38 11.05
CA ASN A 269 9.54 8.15 10.00
C ASN A 269 9.87 9.66 10.08
N ALA A 270 10.90 10.04 10.85
CA ALA A 270 11.23 11.44 11.13
C ALA A 270 11.45 12.26 9.86
N GLU A 271 12.12 11.66 8.88
CA GLU A 271 12.35 12.23 7.55
C GLU A 271 11.04 12.58 6.83
N GLN A 272 10.12 11.62 6.73
CA GLN A 272 8.85 11.82 6.06
C GLN A 272 7.96 12.82 6.82
N LEU A 273 7.95 12.76 8.15
CA LEU A 273 7.20 13.69 9.00
C LEU A 273 7.72 15.12 8.85
N ALA A 274 9.04 15.32 8.87
CA ALA A 274 9.67 16.62 8.66
C ALA A 274 9.31 17.21 7.29
N TYR A 275 9.36 16.40 6.23
CA TYR A 275 8.96 16.84 4.89
C TYR A 275 7.48 17.24 4.84
N VAL A 276 6.58 16.44 5.43
CA VAL A 276 5.15 16.77 5.49
C VAL A 276 4.93 18.10 6.20
N THR A 277 5.59 18.33 7.34
CA THR A 277 5.46 19.58 8.09
C THR A 277 6.04 20.80 7.37
N ALA A 278 7.07 20.62 6.54
CA ALA A 278 7.74 21.71 5.84
C ALA A 278 7.10 22.05 4.47
N HIS A 279 6.57 21.04 3.76
CA HIS A 279 6.22 21.19 2.34
C HIS A 279 4.76 20.86 1.99
N LYS A 280 3.99 20.25 2.90
CA LYS A 280 2.55 19.96 2.67
C LYS A 280 1.68 20.90 3.51
N GLY A 281 1.68 22.18 3.15
CA GLY A 281 0.94 23.23 3.86
C GLY A 281 -0.57 23.00 3.85
N GLY A 282 -1.24 23.16 5.00
CA GLY A 282 -2.70 22.98 5.13
C GLY A 282 -3.16 21.56 5.45
N VAL A 283 -2.24 20.60 5.50
CA VAL A 283 -2.51 19.21 5.91
C VAL A 283 -2.85 19.10 7.39
N LEU A 284 -2.19 19.91 8.21
CA LEU A 284 -2.42 20.08 9.64
C LEU A 284 -2.67 21.57 9.94
N SER A 285 -3.20 21.87 11.14
CA SER A 285 -3.23 23.25 11.63
C SER A 285 -1.82 23.71 12.00
N ASP A 286 -1.53 25.02 11.99
CA ASP A 286 -0.20 25.52 12.35
C ASP A 286 0.25 25.05 13.75
N PRO A 287 -0.60 25.04 14.79
CA PRO A 287 -0.24 24.48 16.09
C PRO A 287 0.08 22.98 16.05
N ASP A 288 -0.69 22.19 15.30
CA ASP A 288 -0.44 20.74 15.16
C ASP A 288 0.85 20.47 14.39
N THR A 289 1.16 21.28 13.37
CA THR A 289 2.40 21.20 12.59
C THR A 289 3.60 21.51 13.47
N GLU A 290 3.56 22.61 14.24
CA GLU A 290 4.62 22.97 15.16
C GLU A 290 4.80 21.92 16.27
N PHE A 291 3.68 21.41 16.81
CA PHE A 291 3.71 20.31 17.77
C PHE A 291 4.39 19.07 17.17
N LEU A 292 3.95 18.60 16.01
CA LEU A 292 4.52 17.41 15.37
C LEU A 292 6.01 17.59 15.07
N ALA A 293 6.44 18.76 14.59
CA ALA A 293 7.85 19.07 14.37
C ALA A 293 8.69 18.97 15.66
N ARG A 294 8.18 19.51 16.78
CA ARG A 294 8.82 19.34 18.11
C ARG A 294 8.91 17.87 18.52
N MET A 295 7.86 17.09 18.27
CA MET A 295 7.84 15.67 18.62
C MET A 295 8.83 14.86 17.80
N VAL A 296 9.04 15.21 16.53
CA VAL A 296 10.08 14.60 15.68
C VAL A 296 11.47 14.86 16.26
N GLY A 297 11.80 16.12 16.59
CA GLY A 297 13.08 16.45 17.22
C GLY A 297 13.28 15.72 18.55
N PHE A 298 12.26 15.71 19.41
CA PHE A 298 12.27 14.97 20.67
C PHE A 298 12.53 13.46 20.47
N ALA A 299 11.88 12.83 19.49
CA ALA A 299 12.07 11.41 19.21
C ALA A 299 13.48 11.09 18.72
N GLN A 300 14.06 11.96 17.88
CA GLN A 300 15.44 11.83 17.40
C GLN A 300 16.46 11.82 18.55
N ASP A 301 16.26 12.68 19.55
CA ASP A 301 17.14 12.75 20.72
C ASP A 301 16.90 11.60 21.70
N ALA A 302 15.63 11.31 22.01
CA ALA A 302 15.25 10.33 23.01
C ALA A 302 15.64 8.90 22.61
N VAL A 303 15.46 8.51 21.34
CA VAL A 303 15.78 7.15 20.87
C VAL A 303 17.29 6.89 20.81
N ARG A 304 18.11 7.94 20.62
CA ARG A 304 19.58 7.84 20.64
C ARG A 304 20.15 7.70 22.06
N THR A 305 19.33 7.90 23.08
CA THR A 305 19.76 7.79 24.48
C THR A 305 19.90 6.32 24.90
N PRO A 306 20.96 5.93 25.65
CA PRO A 306 21.18 4.54 26.09
C PRO A 306 20.07 3.93 26.94
N GLN A 307 19.19 4.77 27.50
CA GLN A 307 18.06 4.38 28.34
C GLN A 307 16.85 3.93 27.53
N PHE A 308 16.78 4.27 26.24
CA PHE A 308 15.66 3.90 25.39
C PHE A 308 15.63 2.39 25.15
N ARG A 309 14.48 1.77 25.45
CA ARG A 309 14.24 0.34 25.20
C ARG A 309 12.85 0.17 24.60
N CYS A 310 12.80 -0.50 23.46
CA CYS A 310 11.55 -0.91 22.81
C CYS A 310 11.82 -2.23 22.07
N GLY A 311 11.05 -3.27 22.38
CA GLY A 311 11.25 -4.62 21.83
C GLY A 311 10.77 -4.74 20.38
N GLN A 312 11.23 -5.76 19.65
CA GLN A 312 10.75 -6.02 18.29
C GLN A 312 9.24 -6.35 18.25
N ASP A 313 8.76 -7.16 19.18
CA ASP A 313 7.35 -7.53 19.26
C ASP A 313 6.45 -6.33 19.58
N GLU A 314 6.92 -5.40 20.40
CA GLU A 314 6.22 -4.15 20.73
C GLU A 314 6.10 -3.24 19.50
N ARG A 315 7.15 -3.17 18.68
CA ARG A 315 7.14 -2.42 17.40
C ARG A 315 6.20 -3.05 16.39
N LEU A 316 6.21 -4.38 16.26
CA LEU A 316 5.29 -5.09 15.35
C LEU A 316 3.82 -4.95 15.79
N ALA A 317 3.56 -4.96 17.09
CA ALA A 317 2.23 -4.67 17.63
C ALA A 317 1.80 -3.24 17.30
N TRP A 318 2.73 -2.29 17.39
CA TRP A 318 2.49 -0.89 17.04
C TRP A 318 2.19 -0.70 15.55
N ASP A 319 2.86 -1.40 14.64
CA ASP A 319 2.51 -1.38 13.21
C ASP A 319 1.05 -1.84 12.99
N GLY A 320 0.60 -2.84 13.76
CA GLY A 320 -0.81 -3.24 13.80
C GLY A 320 -1.73 -2.13 14.27
N CYS A 321 -1.35 -1.41 15.34
CA CYS A 321 -2.08 -0.25 15.86
C CYS A 321 -2.18 0.89 14.85
N VAL A 322 -1.10 1.20 14.13
CA VAL A 322 -1.12 2.21 13.06
C VAL A 322 -1.99 1.75 11.88
N SER A 323 -1.98 0.46 11.54
CA SER A 323 -2.86 -0.08 10.51
C SER A 323 -4.35 0.07 10.88
N LEU A 324 -4.69 -0.12 12.16
CA LEU A 324 -6.03 0.18 12.70
C LEU A 324 -6.35 1.67 12.60
N LEU A 325 -5.42 2.54 13.00
CA LEU A 325 -5.57 4.00 12.86
C LEU A 325 -5.86 4.40 11.40
N LEU A 326 -5.14 3.81 10.45
CA LEU A 326 -5.35 4.03 9.03
C LEU A 326 -6.73 3.56 8.59
N GLY A 327 -7.15 2.36 8.99
CA GLY A 327 -8.46 1.81 8.64
C GLY A 327 -9.62 2.60 9.23
N LEU A 328 -9.40 3.26 10.37
CA LEU A 328 -10.36 4.18 10.98
C LEU A 328 -10.36 5.55 10.30
N SER A 329 -9.30 5.93 9.59
CA SER A 329 -9.11 7.29 9.05
C SER A 329 -9.25 7.41 7.54
N GLN A 330 -9.13 6.31 6.80
CA GLN A 330 -9.04 6.33 5.34
C GLN A 330 -10.20 5.57 4.71
N SER A 331 -10.84 6.19 3.71
CA SER A 331 -11.94 5.58 2.96
C SER A 331 -11.45 4.74 1.78
N GLU A 332 -10.24 4.99 1.29
CA GLU A 332 -9.67 4.32 0.11
C GLU A 332 -9.48 2.81 0.36
N GLY A 333 -10.30 2.01 -0.31
CA GLY A 333 -10.30 0.55 -0.13
C GLY A 333 -9.06 -0.12 -0.73
N ALA A 334 -8.48 0.46 -1.79
CA ALA A 334 -7.29 -0.08 -2.45
C ALA A 334 -6.04 -0.08 -1.55
N MET A 335 -6.06 0.68 -0.45
CA MET A 335 -4.95 0.72 0.50
C MET A 335 -4.84 -0.55 1.35
N PHE A 336 -5.91 -1.33 1.47
CA PHE A 336 -5.96 -2.52 2.32
C PHE A 336 -6.22 -3.79 1.54
N ASP A 337 -5.67 -4.90 2.00
CA ASP A 337 -6.12 -6.22 1.57
C ASP A 337 -7.60 -6.41 1.96
N PRO A 338 -8.37 -7.16 1.15
CA PRO A 338 -9.74 -7.51 1.50
C PRO A 338 -9.80 -8.21 2.87
N VAL A 339 -10.74 -7.77 3.71
CA VAL A 339 -10.89 -8.35 5.06
C VAL A 339 -11.30 -9.82 4.97
N THR A 340 -10.45 -10.68 5.53
CA THR A 340 -10.70 -12.13 5.58
C THR A 340 -11.93 -12.46 6.46
N LYS A 341 -12.51 -13.66 6.30
CA LYS A 341 -13.60 -14.13 7.20
C LYS A 341 -13.20 -14.09 8.67
N ARG A 342 -11.94 -14.41 8.98
CA ARG A 342 -11.39 -14.33 10.34
C ARG A 342 -11.30 -12.89 10.83
N GLY A 343 -10.88 -11.96 9.96
CA GLY A 343 -10.85 -10.53 10.25
C GLY A 343 -12.24 -9.95 10.50
N LYS A 344 -13.25 -10.34 9.70
CA LYS A 344 -14.66 -9.93 9.94
C LYS A 344 -15.18 -10.44 11.27
N LEU A 345 -14.89 -11.69 11.62
CA LEU A 345 -15.26 -12.24 12.92
C LEU A 345 -14.58 -11.49 14.06
N TRP A 346 -13.31 -11.15 13.93
CA TRP A 346 -12.61 -10.34 14.92
C TRP A 346 -13.25 -8.95 15.06
N LEU A 347 -13.50 -8.25 13.95
CA LEU A 347 -14.12 -6.92 13.97
C LEU A 347 -15.46 -6.91 14.71
N VAL A 348 -16.34 -7.88 14.41
CA VAL A 348 -17.63 -7.98 15.09
C VAL A 348 -17.48 -8.42 16.56
N SER A 349 -16.52 -9.30 16.86
CA SER A 349 -16.22 -9.69 18.25
C SER A 349 -15.75 -8.49 19.06
N GLU A 350 -14.88 -7.68 18.49
CA GLU A 350 -14.34 -6.48 19.13
C GLU A 350 -15.39 -5.40 19.26
N PHE A 351 -16.26 -5.23 18.26
CA PHE A 351 -17.41 -4.31 18.31
C PHE A 351 -18.40 -4.67 19.43
N ILE A 352 -18.59 -5.96 19.71
CA ILE A 352 -19.47 -6.44 20.79
C ILE A 352 -18.78 -6.39 22.16
N ARG A 353 -17.45 -6.53 22.21
CA ARG A 353 -16.70 -6.63 23.46
C ARG A 353 -16.21 -5.29 24.00
N SER A 354 -15.71 -4.44 23.11
CA SER A 354 -14.95 -3.26 23.47
C SER A 354 -15.78 -2.00 23.30
N ASP A 355 -16.19 -1.45 24.44
CA ASP A 355 -16.91 -0.19 24.54
C ASP A 355 -16.22 0.97 23.81
N LYS A 356 -14.90 1.05 23.96
CA LYS A 356 -14.07 2.08 23.32
C LYS A 356 -13.95 1.88 21.82
N PHE A 357 -13.80 0.63 21.37
CA PHE A 357 -13.77 0.32 19.95
C PHE A 357 -15.11 0.65 19.29
N GLN A 358 -16.21 0.25 19.93
CA GLN A 358 -17.56 0.55 19.47
C GLN A 358 -17.78 2.06 19.38
N SER A 359 -17.41 2.80 20.42
CA SER A 359 -17.53 4.28 20.46
C SER A 359 -16.66 4.97 19.41
N ALA A 360 -15.41 4.55 19.23
CA ALA A 360 -14.50 5.08 18.22
C ALA A 360 -15.04 4.89 16.79
N LEU A 361 -15.60 3.72 16.49
CA LEU A 361 -16.22 3.42 15.20
C LEU A 361 -17.51 4.19 14.99
N THR A 362 -18.37 4.24 16.00
CA THR A 362 -19.64 5.00 15.96
C THR A 362 -19.37 6.48 15.75
N ALA A 363 -18.45 7.09 16.50
CA ALA A 363 -18.08 8.50 16.36
C ALA A 363 -17.48 8.79 14.98
N SER A 364 -16.61 7.90 14.48
CA SER A 364 -16.04 8.04 13.12
C SER A 364 -17.09 7.92 12.02
N ALA A 365 -18.07 7.03 12.18
CA ALA A 365 -19.18 6.88 11.26
C ALA A 365 -20.08 8.12 11.27
N LEU A 366 -20.46 8.61 12.45
CA LEU A 366 -21.26 9.83 12.60
C LEU A 366 -20.57 11.05 12.00
N ALA A 367 -19.27 11.25 12.27
CA ALA A 367 -18.49 12.34 11.71
C ALA A 367 -18.46 12.30 10.17
N SER A 368 -18.22 11.11 9.61
CA SER A 368 -18.17 10.91 8.15
C SER A 368 -19.53 11.13 7.48
N VAL A 369 -20.62 10.62 8.08
CA VAL A 369 -21.98 10.84 7.62
C VAL A 369 -22.35 12.33 7.70
N GLY A 370 -22.14 12.97 8.85
CA GLY A 370 -22.42 14.39 9.06
C GLY A 370 -21.66 15.28 8.09
N HIS A 371 -20.38 15.00 7.84
CA HIS A 371 -19.59 15.72 6.84
C HIS A 371 -20.15 15.56 5.41
N SER A 372 -20.57 14.34 5.05
CA SER A 372 -21.15 14.06 3.72
C SER A 372 -22.48 14.78 3.54
N LEU A 373 -23.34 14.74 4.56
CA LEU A 373 -24.62 15.46 4.59
C LEU A 373 -24.43 16.98 4.46
N ASN A 374 -23.53 17.56 5.24
CA ASN A 374 -23.20 18.98 5.19
C ASN A 374 -22.62 19.41 3.85
N SER A 375 -22.03 18.47 3.10
CA SER A 375 -21.51 18.69 1.75
C SER A 375 -22.56 18.47 0.65
N GLY A 376 -23.83 18.23 1.01
CA GLY A 376 -24.93 18.00 0.07
C GLY A 376 -24.98 16.59 -0.52
N ILE A 377 -24.22 15.64 0.03
CA ILE A 377 -24.20 14.26 -0.47
C ILE A 377 -25.29 13.48 0.24
N THR A 378 -26.30 13.09 -0.54
CA THR A 378 -27.49 12.44 0.00
C THR A 378 -27.67 10.97 -0.40
N SER A 379 -26.78 10.35 -1.16
CA SER A 379 -26.93 8.91 -1.46
C SER A 379 -26.27 8.05 -0.39
N LYS A 380 -26.92 6.96 0.03
CA LYS A 380 -26.34 5.98 0.96
C LYS A 380 -25.03 5.41 0.42
N ASP A 381 -24.99 5.06 -0.86
CA ASP A 381 -23.83 4.43 -1.49
C ASP A 381 -22.64 5.40 -1.54
N ASP A 382 -22.89 6.67 -1.86
CA ASP A 382 -21.86 7.72 -1.86
C ASP A 382 -21.33 8.02 -0.46
N ILE A 383 -22.21 8.03 0.55
CA ILE A 383 -21.82 8.19 1.96
C ILE A 383 -20.96 6.99 2.39
N MET A 384 -21.41 5.77 2.11
CA MET A 384 -20.66 4.55 2.45
C MET A 384 -19.31 4.50 1.73
N ALA A 385 -19.22 4.99 0.49
CA ALA A 385 -17.96 5.13 -0.24
C ALA A 385 -16.97 6.08 0.45
N ARG A 386 -17.45 7.10 1.16
CA ARG A 386 -16.63 8.09 1.88
C ARG A 386 -16.35 7.74 3.34
N MET A 387 -17.05 6.76 3.91
CA MET A 387 -16.78 6.28 5.27
C MET A 387 -15.38 5.69 5.41
N PRO A 388 -14.78 5.69 6.61
CA PRO A 388 -13.53 4.99 6.84
C PRO A 388 -13.64 3.49 6.56
N TYR A 389 -12.55 2.89 6.09
CA TYR A 389 -12.52 1.51 5.61
C TYR A 389 -13.09 0.53 6.63
N LEU A 390 -12.69 0.62 7.91
CA LEU A 390 -13.22 -0.28 8.96
C LEU A 390 -14.72 -0.10 9.19
N CYS A 391 -15.22 1.15 9.12
CA CYS A 391 -16.63 1.40 9.30
C CYS A 391 -17.46 0.72 8.18
N LYS A 392 -16.93 0.64 6.95
CA LYS A 392 -17.57 -0.07 5.84
C LYS A 392 -17.64 -1.60 6.04
N GLN A 393 -16.74 -2.15 6.85
CA GLN A 393 -16.69 -3.60 7.07
C GLN A 393 -17.70 -4.10 8.11
N ILE A 394 -18.35 -3.17 8.82
CA ILE A 394 -19.32 -3.47 9.88
C ILE A 394 -20.74 -3.24 9.31
N PRO A 395 -21.50 -4.31 9.05
CA PRO A 395 -22.83 -4.19 8.46
C PRO A 395 -23.77 -3.45 9.41
N GLY A 396 -24.60 -2.54 8.89
CA GLY A 396 -25.58 -1.79 9.70
C GLY A 396 -25.04 -0.55 10.40
N LEU A 397 -23.72 -0.37 10.47
CA LEU A 397 -23.09 0.79 11.11
C LEU A 397 -23.38 2.08 10.34
N CYS A 398 -23.30 2.03 9.01
CA CYS A 398 -23.60 3.17 8.14
C CYS A 398 -25.07 3.58 8.29
N GLU A 399 -25.98 2.63 8.22
CA GLU A 399 -27.43 2.84 8.32
C GLU A 399 -27.83 3.44 9.68
N ALA A 400 -27.25 2.94 10.77
CA ALA A 400 -27.46 3.49 12.10
C ALA A 400 -26.92 4.92 12.24
N ALA A 401 -25.67 5.16 11.85
CA ALA A 401 -25.08 6.51 11.90
C ALA A 401 -25.85 7.47 10.99
N TYR A 402 -26.28 7.01 9.83
CA TYR A 402 -27.09 7.75 8.86
C TYR A 402 -28.46 8.15 9.43
N ALA A 403 -29.19 7.21 10.04
CA ALA A 403 -30.47 7.49 10.68
C ALA A 403 -30.34 8.46 11.86
N MET A 404 -29.23 8.38 12.61
CA MET A 404 -29.00 9.22 13.79
C MET A 404 -28.38 10.60 13.47
N ALA A 405 -27.62 10.77 12.39
CA ALA A 405 -27.10 12.09 12.00
C ALA A 405 -28.19 12.98 11.37
N LYS A 406 -29.18 12.38 10.70
CA LYS A 406 -30.36 13.08 10.15
C LYS A 406 -31.22 13.75 11.23
N ILE A 407 -31.06 13.37 12.50
CA ILE A 407 -31.64 14.05 13.66
C ILE A 407 -31.31 15.55 13.65
N GLU A 408 -30.24 15.95 12.98
CA GLU A 408 -29.64 17.27 13.14
C GLU A 408 -29.48 18.07 11.85
N VAL A 409 -29.67 17.45 10.69
CA VAL A 409 -29.53 18.10 9.37
C VAL A 409 -30.86 18.06 8.64
N ASP A 410 -31.49 19.22 8.47
CA ASP A 410 -32.74 19.38 7.69
C ASP A 410 -32.47 19.20 6.18
N GLY A 411 -32.93 18.08 5.59
CA GLY A 411 -32.71 17.80 4.16
C GLY A 411 -33.64 16.75 3.53
N VAL A 412 -33.90 16.89 2.22
CA VAL A 412 -34.72 15.99 1.37
C VAL A 412 -33.91 14.74 1.00
N TYR A 413 -34.46 13.53 1.14
CA TYR A 413 -33.66 12.30 1.10
C TYR A 413 -34.36 11.05 0.52
N GLU A 414 -33.55 10.11 0.01
CA GLU A 414 -33.88 8.71 -0.34
C GLU A 414 -34.21 7.87 0.92
N GLN A 415 -35.41 8.06 1.47
CA GLN A 415 -35.84 7.36 2.70
C GLN A 415 -36.06 5.84 2.51
N GLU A 416 -36.14 5.37 1.27
CA GLU A 416 -36.44 3.98 0.94
C GLU A 416 -35.26 3.00 1.18
N SER A 417 -34.05 3.51 1.49
CA SER A 417 -32.84 2.68 1.65
C SER A 417 -32.57 2.19 3.08
N LEU A 418 -33.36 2.61 4.08
CA LEU A 418 -33.22 2.24 5.49
C LEU A 418 -34.19 1.12 5.88
N SER A 419 -33.73 0.14 6.66
CA SER A 419 -34.60 -0.93 7.14
C SER A 419 -35.62 -0.41 8.16
N ASN A 420 -36.80 -1.04 8.18
CA ASN A 420 -37.86 -0.71 9.14
C ASN A 420 -37.40 -0.87 10.60
N VAL A 421 -36.49 -1.83 10.87
CA VAL A 421 -35.87 -2.03 12.20
C VAL A 421 -35.04 -0.81 12.60
N VAL A 422 -34.16 -0.32 11.72
CA VAL A 422 -33.32 0.85 11.98
C VAL A 422 -34.17 2.09 12.23
N LEU A 423 -35.18 2.33 11.39
CA LEU A 423 -36.10 3.46 11.53
C LEU A 423 -36.88 3.41 12.85
N TYR A 424 -37.43 2.25 13.20
CA TYR A 424 -38.15 2.06 14.46
C TYR A 424 -37.24 2.31 15.67
N ASN A 425 -36.02 1.75 15.66
CA ASN A 425 -35.08 1.89 16.77
C ASN A 425 -34.56 3.33 16.91
N ALA A 426 -34.24 4.02 15.80
CA ALA A 426 -33.80 5.41 15.82
C ALA A 426 -34.90 6.34 16.36
N ARG A 427 -36.15 6.16 15.94
CA ARG A 427 -37.30 6.94 16.43
C ARG A 427 -37.63 6.65 17.89
N ARG A 428 -37.51 5.39 18.33
CA ARG A 428 -37.63 5.05 19.76
C ARG A 428 -36.51 5.71 20.55
N ALA A 429 -35.32 5.79 19.95
CA ALA A 429 -34.15 6.30 20.59
C ALA A 429 -34.18 7.81 20.84
N ASN A 430 -34.86 8.55 19.98
CA ASN A 430 -35.07 9.99 20.13
C ASN A 430 -36.50 10.36 19.72
N ARG A 431 -37.33 10.77 20.70
CA ARG A 431 -38.77 11.02 20.50
C ARG A 431 -39.06 12.29 19.69
N GLU A 432 -38.07 13.16 19.53
CA GLU A 432 -38.20 14.45 18.82
C GLU A 432 -38.03 14.30 17.30
N LEU A 433 -37.76 13.08 16.80
CA LEU A 433 -37.55 12.77 15.38
C LEU A 433 -38.84 12.69 14.56
N SER A 434 -39.53 13.82 14.46
CA SER A 434 -40.68 13.97 13.57
C SER A 434 -40.32 13.81 12.08
N VAL A 435 -39.03 13.96 11.72
CA VAL A 435 -38.49 13.92 10.35
C VAL A 435 -38.28 12.50 9.81
N LEU A 436 -38.14 11.48 10.69
CA LEU A 436 -38.08 10.08 10.26
C LEU A 436 -39.50 9.50 10.09
N PRO A 437 -39.73 8.58 9.14
CA PRO A 437 -41.01 7.86 9.02
C PRO A 437 -41.43 7.20 10.33
N SER A 438 -42.73 7.17 10.62
CA SER A 438 -43.26 6.42 11.75
C SER A 438 -43.42 4.96 11.34
N VAL A 439 -42.60 4.09 11.91
CA VAL A 439 -42.67 2.65 11.75
C VAL A 439 -43.14 2.06 13.08
N SER A 440 -44.19 1.23 13.07
CA SER A 440 -44.62 0.51 14.27
C SER A 440 -43.70 -0.68 14.54
N ARG A 441 -43.69 -1.20 15.78
CA ARG A 441 -42.88 -2.38 16.11
C ARG A 441 -43.25 -3.58 15.24
N GLU A 442 -44.53 -3.73 14.95
CA GLU A 442 -45.06 -4.83 14.14
C GLU A 442 -44.53 -4.76 12.71
N ARG A 443 -44.55 -3.58 12.07
CA ARG A 443 -43.95 -3.37 10.74
C ARG A 443 -42.42 -3.49 10.73
N ALA A 444 -41.76 -3.11 11.81
CA ALA A 444 -40.31 -3.26 11.94
C ALA A 444 -39.86 -4.72 11.93
N LEU A 445 -40.68 -5.61 12.51
CA LEU A 445 -40.36 -7.01 12.69
C LEU A 445 -41.12 -7.92 11.70
N GLU A 446 -41.88 -7.35 10.77
CA GLU A 446 -42.74 -8.05 9.81
C GLU A 446 -41.95 -9.01 8.90
N ASP A 447 -40.70 -8.67 8.57
CA ASP A 447 -39.82 -9.50 7.74
C ASP A 447 -39.16 -10.65 8.52
N MET A 448 -39.28 -10.68 9.85
CA MET A 448 -38.71 -11.74 10.71
C MET A 448 -39.66 -12.93 10.84
N ASN A 449 -40.13 -13.43 9.71
CA ASN A 449 -41.11 -14.51 9.64
C ASN A 449 -40.46 -15.88 9.85
N GLY A 450 -40.75 -16.50 11.00
CA GLY A 450 -40.32 -17.85 11.33
C GLY A 450 -40.40 -18.13 12.84
N ALA A 451 -40.65 -19.37 13.23
CA ALA A 451 -40.71 -19.76 14.64
C ALA A 451 -39.41 -19.34 15.38
N GLY A 452 -39.56 -18.48 16.38
CA GLY A 452 -38.45 -17.96 17.20
C GLY A 452 -37.42 -17.09 16.48
N ALA A 453 -37.70 -16.55 15.28
CA ALA A 453 -36.76 -15.66 14.58
C ALA A 453 -36.61 -14.31 15.32
N MET A 454 -37.75 -13.72 15.72
CA MET A 454 -37.79 -12.49 16.52
C MET A 454 -37.11 -12.67 17.89
N GLU A 455 -37.38 -13.78 18.59
CA GLU A 455 -36.72 -14.10 19.87
C GLU A 455 -35.21 -14.26 19.72
N ARG A 456 -34.73 -14.89 18.64
CA ARG A 456 -33.29 -15.01 18.36
C ARG A 456 -32.64 -13.66 18.06
N PHE A 457 -33.33 -12.77 17.35
CA PHE A 457 -32.88 -11.40 17.12
C PHE A 457 -32.76 -10.62 18.43
N GLU A 458 -33.85 -10.56 19.22
CA GLU A 458 -33.88 -9.83 20.49
C GLU A 458 -32.89 -10.41 21.50
N SER A 459 -32.75 -11.74 21.56
CA SER A 459 -31.76 -12.42 22.41
C SER A 459 -30.32 -12.03 22.01
N SER A 460 -30.02 -11.96 20.72
CA SER A 460 -28.69 -11.57 20.22
C SER A 460 -28.35 -10.14 20.59
N VAL A 461 -29.30 -9.20 20.40
CA VAL A 461 -29.14 -7.79 20.78
C VAL A 461 -28.95 -7.66 22.28
N ASN A 462 -29.83 -8.25 23.08
CA ASN A 462 -29.78 -8.15 24.54
C ASN A 462 -28.49 -8.76 25.12
N ARG A 463 -28.03 -9.89 24.58
CA ARG A 463 -26.79 -10.52 25.02
C ARG A 463 -25.56 -9.69 24.66
N ALA A 464 -25.52 -9.08 23.48
CA ALA A 464 -24.45 -8.18 23.08
C ALA A 464 -24.44 -6.89 23.93
N LEU A 465 -25.60 -6.27 24.17
CA LEU A 465 -25.72 -5.11 25.07
C LEU A 465 -25.27 -5.46 26.50
N SER A 466 -25.67 -6.62 27.01
CA SER A 466 -25.25 -7.06 28.34
C SER A 466 -23.74 -7.18 28.46
N LEU A 467 -23.05 -7.68 27.42
CA LEU A 467 -21.59 -7.82 27.40
C LEU A 467 -20.86 -6.47 27.32
N LEU A 468 -21.42 -5.50 26.58
CA LEU A 468 -20.90 -4.13 26.54
C LEU A 468 -21.02 -3.44 27.90
N LEU A 469 -22.14 -3.64 28.59
CA LEU A 469 -22.42 -3.01 29.89
C LEU A 469 -21.64 -3.64 31.05
N THR A 470 -21.25 -4.91 30.95
CA THR A 470 -20.53 -5.59 32.04
C THR A 470 -19.03 -5.27 32.10
N SER A 471 -18.50 -4.38 31.27
CA SER A 471 -17.13 -3.86 31.35
C SER A 471 -16.14 -4.98 31.70
N VAL A 472 -15.84 -5.85 30.73
CA VAL A 472 -14.83 -6.91 30.91
C VAL A 472 -13.43 -6.28 30.87
N ARG A 473 -13.16 -5.39 31.84
CA ARG A 473 -11.99 -4.51 31.91
C ARG A 473 -10.79 -5.15 32.61
N ASP A 474 -10.99 -6.19 33.40
CA ASP A 474 -9.92 -6.88 34.10
C ASP A 474 -10.02 -8.40 33.88
N GLY A 475 -9.12 -8.93 33.05
CA GLY A 475 -8.93 -10.38 32.90
C GLY A 475 -10.13 -11.13 32.31
N THR A 476 -10.49 -10.83 31.05
CA THR A 476 -11.37 -11.74 30.27
C THR A 476 -10.84 -13.16 30.40
N THR A 477 -11.61 -14.06 30.99
CA THR A 477 -11.23 -15.47 31.00
C THR A 477 -11.27 -16.02 29.58
N ASP A 478 -10.56 -17.11 29.29
CA ASP A 478 -10.65 -17.76 27.97
C ASP A 478 -12.09 -18.20 27.62
N ILE A 479 -12.91 -18.43 28.66
CA ILE A 479 -14.34 -18.75 28.55
C ILE A 479 -15.13 -17.54 28.03
N ASP A 480 -14.83 -16.33 28.50
CA ASP A 480 -15.46 -15.09 28.03
C ASP A 480 -15.07 -14.79 26.58
N ARG A 481 -13.79 -14.98 26.23
CA ARG A 481 -13.29 -14.80 24.86
C ARG A 481 -13.98 -15.74 23.86
N THR A 482 -14.16 -17.00 24.26
CA THR A 482 -14.86 -18.00 23.42
C THR A 482 -16.33 -17.65 23.27
N SER A 483 -17.00 -17.26 24.36
CA SER A 483 -18.41 -16.86 24.35
C SER A 483 -18.68 -15.63 23.48
N ILE A 484 -17.81 -14.62 23.54
CA ILE A 484 -17.88 -13.42 22.69
C ILE A 484 -17.71 -13.80 21.22
N ARG A 485 -16.72 -14.65 20.91
CA ARG A 485 -16.47 -15.10 19.54
C ARG A 485 -17.63 -15.92 18.98
N ASP A 486 -18.27 -16.74 19.81
CA ASP A 486 -19.44 -17.53 19.43
C ASP A 486 -20.65 -16.63 19.19
N LEU A 487 -20.87 -15.62 20.05
CA LEU A 487 -21.91 -14.61 19.83
C LEU A 487 -21.66 -13.84 18.53
N ALA A 488 -20.44 -13.36 18.29
CA ALA A 488 -20.08 -12.66 17.05
C ALA A 488 -20.28 -13.54 15.81
N ARG A 489 -19.95 -14.83 15.90
CA ARG A 489 -20.21 -15.79 14.81
C ARG A 489 -21.70 -15.95 14.55
N ASN A 490 -22.51 -16.04 15.61
CA ASN A 490 -23.96 -16.14 15.51
C ASN A 490 -24.60 -14.88 14.94
N VAL A 491 -24.10 -13.69 15.31
CA VAL A 491 -24.53 -12.42 14.71
C VAL A 491 -24.20 -12.41 13.22
N LEU A 492 -22.98 -12.77 12.83
CA LEU A 492 -22.55 -12.81 11.43
C LEU A 492 -23.29 -13.86 10.58
N SER A 493 -23.75 -14.96 11.17
CA SER A 493 -24.55 -15.97 10.46
C SER A 493 -26.05 -15.67 10.44
N ASN A 494 -26.50 -14.63 11.14
CA ASN A 494 -27.90 -14.21 11.16
C ASN A 494 -28.24 -13.41 9.89
N SER A 495 -29.39 -13.68 9.28
CA SER A 495 -29.91 -12.93 8.13
C SER A 495 -30.13 -11.44 8.45
N HIS A 496 -30.38 -11.11 9.72
CA HIS A 496 -30.58 -9.76 10.23
C HIS A 496 -29.32 -9.20 10.94
N SER A 497 -28.13 -9.68 10.57
CA SER A 497 -26.85 -9.21 11.16
C SER A 497 -26.70 -7.69 11.14
N SER A 498 -27.04 -7.07 10.00
CA SER A 498 -27.03 -5.61 9.81
C SER A 498 -27.95 -4.91 10.83
N ASP A 499 -29.17 -5.38 10.99
CA ASP A 499 -30.15 -4.79 11.91
C ASP A 499 -29.73 -4.94 13.39
N ILE A 500 -29.12 -6.07 13.77
CA ILE A 500 -28.59 -6.30 15.12
C ILE A 500 -27.51 -5.26 15.42
N ILE A 501 -26.51 -5.13 14.53
CA ILE A 501 -25.40 -4.20 14.71
C ILE A 501 -25.87 -2.75 14.65
N ALA A 502 -26.82 -2.43 13.78
CA ALA A 502 -27.41 -1.10 13.71
C ALA A 502 -28.13 -0.74 15.02
N THR A 503 -28.86 -1.70 15.60
CA THR A 503 -29.52 -1.53 16.91
C THR A 503 -28.50 -1.27 18.02
N LEU A 504 -27.42 -2.06 18.08
CA LEU A 504 -26.33 -1.84 19.04
C LEU A 504 -25.67 -0.46 18.86
N THR A 505 -25.46 -0.05 17.60
CA THR A 505 -24.92 1.27 17.26
C THR A 505 -25.83 2.38 17.76
N ILE A 506 -27.14 2.31 17.50
CA ILE A 506 -28.12 3.31 17.95
C ILE A 506 -28.11 3.40 19.48
N CYS A 507 -28.15 2.27 20.18
CA CYS A 507 -28.05 2.25 21.65
C CYS A 507 -26.74 2.89 22.15
N ASN A 508 -25.62 2.64 21.46
CA ASN A 508 -24.35 3.28 21.78
C ASN A 508 -24.42 4.80 21.61
N ILE A 509 -24.98 5.28 20.49
CA ILE A 509 -25.19 6.71 20.22
C ILE A 509 -26.04 7.34 21.31
N GLN A 510 -27.11 6.69 21.75
CA GLN A 510 -27.93 7.20 22.85
C GLN A 510 -27.16 7.32 24.17
N ARG A 511 -26.33 6.33 24.48
CA ARG A 511 -25.51 6.35 25.70
C ARG A 511 -24.43 7.44 25.63
N LEU A 512 -23.86 7.67 24.44
CA LEU A 512 -23.00 8.82 24.16
C LEU A 512 -23.80 10.15 24.12
N GLY A 513 -25.13 10.08 24.06
CA GLY A 513 -26.08 11.18 23.85
C GLY A 513 -26.01 12.34 24.84
N ALA A 514 -25.49 12.14 26.04
CA ALA A 514 -25.22 13.22 26.99
C ALA A 514 -24.13 14.18 26.48
N ASP A 515 -23.15 13.68 25.71
CA ASP A 515 -22.08 14.46 25.08
C ASP A 515 -22.40 14.82 23.61
N ILE A 516 -23.27 14.05 22.94
CA ILE A 516 -23.55 14.21 21.49
C ILE A 516 -24.37 15.45 21.15
N THR A 517 -25.22 15.94 22.04
CA THR A 517 -25.99 17.18 21.79
C THR A 517 -25.07 18.41 21.61
N LEU A 518 -23.81 18.33 22.06
CA LEU A 518 -22.74 19.33 21.87
C LEU A 518 -21.80 19.03 20.68
N LEU A 519 -21.90 17.85 20.06
CA LEU A 519 -20.89 17.29 19.16
C LEU A 519 -21.05 17.66 17.68
N LEU A 520 -22.14 18.31 17.30
CA LEU A 520 -22.67 18.23 15.93
C LEU A 520 -22.10 19.28 14.97
N GLY A 521 -21.24 20.15 15.49
CA GLY A 521 -20.26 20.79 14.62
C GLY A 521 -19.31 19.71 14.10
N ALA A 522 -19.21 19.54 12.78
CA ALA A 522 -18.31 18.55 12.15
C ALA A 522 -16.88 18.58 12.72
N ALA A 523 -16.39 19.76 13.12
CA ALA A 523 -15.10 19.94 13.78
C ALA A 523 -15.04 19.34 15.21
N SER A 524 -16.13 19.42 15.98
CA SER A 524 -16.26 18.85 17.33
C SER A 524 -16.35 17.32 17.28
N THR A 525 -17.14 16.76 16.37
CA THR A 525 -17.21 15.30 16.13
C THR A 525 -15.87 14.71 15.73
N ASP A 526 -15.12 15.39 14.84
CA ASP A 526 -13.82 14.89 14.37
C ASP A 526 -12.77 14.86 15.49
N MET A 527 -12.74 15.90 16.34
CA MET A 527 -11.83 15.97 17.48
C MET A 527 -12.15 14.89 18.52
N MET A 528 -13.43 14.71 18.88
CA MET A 528 -13.83 13.67 19.82
C MET A 528 -13.63 12.26 19.27
N ALA A 529 -13.93 12.03 17.99
CA ALA A 529 -13.61 10.76 17.34
C ALA A 529 -12.10 10.48 17.37
N GLY A 530 -11.27 11.50 17.10
CA GLY A 530 -9.82 11.39 17.22
C GLY A 530 -9.35 11.01 18.63
N GLY A 531 -9.92 11.64 19.65
CA GLY A 531 -9.68 11.29 21.06
C GLY A 531 -10.06 9.84 21.36
N MET A 532 -11.30 9.43 21.08
CA MET A 532 -11.79 8.07 21.33
C MET A 532 -10.96 6.99 20.59
N ILE A 533 -10.57 7.26 19.35
CA ILE A 533 -9.70 6.37 18.57
C ILE A 533 -8.32 6.26 19.23
N ALA A 534 -7.72 7.39 19.61
CA ALA A 534 -6.43 7.41 20.29
C ALA A 534 -6.50 6.64 21.62
N GLU A 535 -7.59 6.80 22.38
CA GLU A 535 -7.80 6.06 23.62
C GLU A 535 -7.85 4.56 23.41
N TYR A 536 -8.59 4.11 22.40
CA TYR A 536 -8.71 2.69 22.06
C TYR A 536 -7.37 2.12 21.61
N ILE A 537 -6.65 2.80 20.72
CA ILE A 537 -5.36 2.34 20.22
C ILE A 537 -4.34 2.19 21.35
N LEU A 538 -4.26 3.17 22.26
CA LEU A 538 -3.35 3.10 23.41
C LEU A 538 -3.73 2.00 24.40
N GLU A 539 -5.01 1.66 24.50
CA GLU A 539 -5.46 0.50 25.27
C GLU A 539 -5.03 -0.79 24.57
N GLU A 540 -5.34 -0.95 23.29
CA GLU A 540 -5.02 -2.15 22.50
C GLU A 540 -3.52 -2.44 22.49
N ALA A 541 -2.69 -1.40 22.39
CA ALA A 541 -1.23 -1.51 22.47
C ALA A 541 -0.72 -2.18 23.76
N ARG A 542 -1.52 -2.20 24.84
CA ARG A 542 -1.14 -2.79 26.14
C ARG A 542 -1.55 -4.25 26.31
N TYR A 543 -2.62 -4.71 25.65
CA TYR A 543 -3.29 -5.96 26.04
C TYR A 543 -2.94 -7.19 25.18
N ASP A 544 -2.61 -7.07 23.89
CA ASP A 544 -2.29 -8.28 23.10
C ASP A 544 -1.58 -8.03 21.74
N CYS A 545 -0.27 -8.28 21.68
CA CYS A 545 0.47 -8.28 20.41
C CYS A 545 0.13 -9.48 19.49
N LYS A 546 -0.58 -10.51 19.99
CA LYS A 546 -0.93 -11.73 19.25
C LYS A 546 -2.40 -11.79 18.81
N ILE A 547 -3.33 -11.06 19.42
CA ILE A 547 -4.71 -10.92 18.87
C ILE A 547 -4.71 -10.10 17.56
N ALA A 548 -3.73 -9.21 17.38
CA ALA A 548 -3.39 -8.62 16.09
C ALA A 548 -3.22 -9.68 14.99
N SER A 549 -2.66 -10.87 15.26
CA SER A 549 -2.43 -11.91 14.24
C SER A 549 -3.68 -12.46 13.55
N GLY A 550 -4.88 -12.26 14.11
CA GLY A 550 -6.17 -12.61 13.47
C GLY A 550 -6.95 -11.43 12.89
N ALA A 551 -6.50 -10.21 13.18
CA ALA A 551 -7.22 -8.95 13.07
C ALA A 551 -6.56 -7.92 12.14
N VAL A 552 -5.28 -8.10 11.81
CA VAL A 552 -4.49 -7.08 11.10
C VAL A 552 -5.15 -6.74 9.76
N LEU A 553 -5.66 -5.52 9.68
CA LEU A 553 -5.76 -4.79 8.43
C LEU A 553 -4.38 -4.80 7.78
N LYS A 554 -4.19 -5.65 6.78
CA LYS A 554 -2.95 -5.65 6.03
C LYS A 554 -3.05 -4.58 4.99
N LEU A 555 -2.02 -3.77 4.89
CA LEU A 555 -1.88 -2.87 3.75
C LEU A 555 -1.76 -3.72 2.50
N ALA A 556 -2.47 -3.32 1.45
CA ALA A 556 -2.35 -4.03 0.19
C ALA A 556 -0.90 -3.92 -0.30
N ASN A 557 -0.43 -4.98 -0.93
CA ASN A 557 0.96 -5.12 -1.33
C ASN A 557 1.31 -4.28 -2.59
N ARG A 558 0.45 -3.33 -3.00
CA ARG A 558 0.64 -2.50 -4.19
C ARG A 558 0.11 -1.10 -3.94
N GLN A 559 0.91 -0.29 -3.27
CA GLN A 559 0.55 1.09 -2.95
C GLN A 559 1.10 2.06 -3.99
N GLU A 560 0.32 3.09 -4.30
CA GLU A 560 0.84 4.26 -4.99
C GLU A 560 1.56 5.15 -3.96
N CYS A 561 2.88 5.31 -4.10
CA CYS A 561 3.70 6.07 -3.16
C CYS A 561 4.46 7.18 -3.88
N GLU A 562 4.43 8.38 -3.29
CA GLU A 562 5.28 9.50 -3.67
C GLU A 562 6.74 9.13 -3.46
N ILE A 563 7.59 9.58 -4.38
CA ILE A 563 9.03 9.50 -4.26
C ILE A 563 9.50 10.70 -3.47
N PHE A 564 10.07 10.45 -2.30
CA PHE A 564 10.57 11.46 -1.38
C PHE A 564 12.09 11.68 -1.58
N PHE A 565 12.62 12.63 -0.82
CA PHE A 565 14.01 13.06 -0.83
C PHE A 565 15.05 12.01 -0.46
N ASP A 566 14.62 10.91 0.14
CA ASP A 566 15.52 9.81 0.51
C ASP A 566 16.01 9.00 -0.71
N ALA A 567 15.50 9.31 -1.90
CA ALA A 567 15.99 8.74 -3.13
C ALA A 567 17.42 9.23 -3.45
N GLU A 568 18.39 8.32 -3.44
CA GLU A 568 19.77 8.66 -3.81
C GLU A 568 19.82 9.02 -5.30
N THR A 569 20.10 10.29 -5.60
CA THR A 569 20.25 10.80 -6.97
C THR A 569 21.73 10.98 -7.30
N ARG A 570 22.14 10.48 -8.48
CA ARG A 570 23.50 10.67 -9.00
C ARG A 570 23.48 10.91 -10.51
N ILE A 571 24.38 11.77 -10.97
CA ILE A 571 24.61 12.01 -12.40
C ILE A 571 25.76 11.10 -12.85
N TYR A 572 25.50 10.26 -13.84
CA TYR A 572 26.47 9.34 -14.41
C TYR A 572 26.82 9.73 -15.85
N PRO A 573 28.05 9.46 -16.32
CA PRO A 573 28.31 9.37 -17.75
C PRO A 573 27.45 8.24 -18.32
N GLY A 574 26.93 8.40 -19.55
CA GLY A 574 26.02 7.47 -20.20
C GLY A 574 26.53 6.02 -20.29
N ASP A 575 27.84 5.81 -20.18
CA ASP A 575 28.51 4.51 -20.27
C ASP A 575 28.82 3.85 -18.92
N VAL A 576 28.46 4.45 -17.77
CA VAL A 576 28.85 3.93 -16.45
C VAL A 576 27.82 2.95 -15.89
N LEU A 577 28.34 1.78 -15.46
CA LEU A 577 27.59 0.76 -14.75
C LEU A 577 27.10 1.28 -13.41
N CYS A 578 25.78 1.40 -13.24
CA CYS A 578 25.22 1.60 -11.91
C CYS A 578 25.28 0.25 -11.17
N GLU A 579 26.36 0.00 -10.43
CA GLU A 579 26.43 -1.16 -9.56
C GLU A 579 25.33 -1.08 -8.49
N ARG A 580 24.75 -2.25 -8.17
CA ARG A 580 23.86 -2.41 -7.00
C ARG A 580 24.55 -1.75 -5.81
N ALA A 581 23.90 -0.75 -5.23
CA ALA A 581 24.27 -0.33 -3.88
C ALA A 581 24.16 -1.58 -2.99
N ARG A 582 25.29 -2.09 -2.50
CA ARG A 582 25.31 -3.05 -1.39
C ARG A 582 24.77 -2.30 -0.18
N LEU A 583 23.46 -2.35 0.03
CA LEU A 583 22.94 -2.19 1.39
C LEU A 583 23.45 -3.41 2.17
N THR A 584 24.07 -3.13 3.31
CA THR A 584 24.49 -4.10 4.31
C THR A 584 23.39 -5.14 4.52
N SER A 585 23.76 -6.42 4.38
CA SER A 585 22.84 -7.55 4.37
C SER A 585 22.07 -7.63 5.70
N GLY A 586 20.79 -7.28 5.66
CA GLY A 586 19.80 -7.67 6.64
C GLY A 586 18.66 -8.38 5.90
N THR A 587 18.81 -9.70 5.73
CA THR A 587 17.74 -10.67 5.38
C THR A 587 16.86 -10.35 4.17
N LEU A 588 17.37 -10.67 2.98
CA LEU A 588 16.57 -11.03 1.80
C LEU A 588 16.91 -12.49 1.48
N LEU A 589 16.21 -13.45 2.06
CA LEU A 589 16.14 -14.86 1.63
C LEU A 589 15.33 -15.64 2.67
N GLN A 590 13.99 -15.58 2.62
CA GLN A 590 13.08 -16.68 3.02
C GLN A 590 11.69 -16.41 2.40
N ASN A 591 11.58 -16.57 1.09
CA ASN A 591 10.28 -16.85 0.47
C ASN A 591 10.18 -18.38 0.32
N PRO A 592 9.33 -19.07 1.10
CA PRO A 592 9.29 -20.54 1.10
C PRO A 592 8.80 -21.16 -0.22
N LEU A 593 8.29 -20.36 -1.16
CA LEU A 593 7.80 -20.84 -2.46
C LEU A 593 8.90 -21.07 -3.51
N VAL A 594 10.17 -20.72 -3.23
CA VAL A 594 11.30 -20.97 -4.16
C VAL A 594 12.20 -22.13 -3.69
N VAL A 595 12.12 -22.52 -2.41
CA VAL A 595 12.93 -23.63 -1.86
C VAL A 595 12.35 -25.01 -2.25
N ALA A 596 11.05 -25.10 -2.51
CA ALA A 596 10.41 -26.35 -2.93
C ALA A 596 10.77 -26.83 -4.36
N ALA A 597 11.48 -26.03 -5.15
CA ALA A 597 11.98 -26.43 -6.47
C ALA A 597 13.49 -26.76 -6.49
N GLY A 598 14.20 -26.59 -5.36
CA GLY A 598 15.64 -26.84 -5.25
C GLY A 598 16.01 -28.12 -4.49
N GLU A 599 15.09 -28.71 -3.74
CA GLU A 599 15.32 -29.89 -2.90
C GLU A 599 14.56 -31.12 -3.41
N SER A 600 14.97 -31.65 -4.56
CA SER A 600 14.77 -33.07 -4.85
C SER A 600 15.81 -33.57 -5.86
N ARG A 601 16.99 -33.89 -5.33
CA ARG A 601 17.78 -35.10 -5.59
C ARG A 601 19.17 -34.93 -4.99
N ALA A 602 19.24 -35.06 -3.68
CA ALA A 602 20.40 -35.66 -3.06
C ALA A 602 20.32 -37.17 -3.30
N THR A 603 21.26 -37.70 -4.06
CA THR A 603 21.87 -39.01 -3.79
C THR A 603 23.29 -38.96 -4.33
N GLU A 604 24.19 -38.39 -3.53
CA GLU A 604 25.50 -38.99 -3.34
C GLU A 604 25.29 -40.41 -2.74
N PRO A 605 26.24 -41.38 -2.84
CA PRO A 605 27.53 -41.17 -2.18
C PRO A 605 28.78 -41.91 -2.74
N VAL A 606 29.91 -41.52 -2.13
CA VAL A 606 31.20 -42.26 -1.91
C VAL A 606 32.22 -42.15 -3.05
N ARG A 607 33.27 -41.30 -2.90
CA ARG A 607 34.64 -41.56 -2.37
C ARG A 607 35.37 -42.68 -3.14
N GLU A 608 36.65 -42.59 -3.50
CA GLU A 608 37.81 -42.12 -2.75
C GLU A 608 39.03 -42.04 -3.71
N ALA A 609 39.96 -41.11 -3.40
CA ALA A 609 41.40 -41.12 -3.64
C ALA A 609 42.02 -41.53 -5.01
N CYS A 610 42.67 -40.55 -5.66
CA CYS A 610 44.12 -40.58 -5.93
C CYS A 610 44.66 -39.15 -5.81
#